data_AF-S4RZ09-F1
#
_entry.id   AF-S4RZ09-F1
#
_cell.length_a   1.000
_cell.length_b   1.000
_cell.length_c   1.000
_cell.angle_alpha   90.00
_cell.angle_beta   90.00
_cell.angle_gamma   90.00
#
_symmetry.space_group_name_H-M   'P 1'
#
loop_
_entity.id
_entity.type
_entity.pdbx_description
1 polymer ?
#
loop_
_entity_poly.entity_id
_entity_poly.type
_entity_poly.pdbx_seq_one_letter_code
_entity_poly.pdbx_strand_id
1 'polypeptide(L)'
;APESQREFPHRPISGYMPDEIWRKAEDAVNEVKRQAVAELQKAVAEAERKAHELIASERGKMERALLDAKRQAAEDAATLIKEDSSESCWNCGRKASETCSGCNTARYCGSFCQHKDWERHHHVCGQGLHQGTTGSGSSSGAGSPPNNGASTSRSGSPLEPSASEVASR
;
A
#
# COMPACT_ATOMS: atom_id res chain seq x y z
N ALA A 1 -91.82 45.40 47.02
CA ALA A 1 -92.18 44.89 45.69
C ALA A 1 -90.91 44.82 44.85
N PRO A 2 -90.76 43.83 43.96
CA PRO A 2 -89.55 43.00 43.97
C PRO A 2 -88.49 43.34 42.91
N GLU A 3 -87.42 42.56 42.97
CA GLU A 3 -86.23 42.61 42.13
C GLU A 3 -86.55 42.48 40.62
N SER A 4 -85.70 43.11 39.80
CA SER A 4 -85.59 42.79 38.37
C SER A 4 -84.15 42.41 38.05
N GLN A 5 -83.79 41.21 38.51
CA GLN A 5 -82.54 40.54 38.13
C GLN A 5 -82.57 40.29 36.61
N ARG A 6 -81.99 41.20 35.83
CA ARG A 6 -81.72 40.96 34.40
C ARG A 6 -80.56 39.98 34.29
N GLU A 7 -80.88 38.69 34.28
CA GLU A 7 -79.94 37.65 33.84
C GLU A 7 -79.56 37.93 32.38
N PHE A 8 -78.32 38.39 32.19
CA PHE A 8 -77.65 38.24 30.90
C PHE A 8 -77.18 36.79 30.82
N PRO A 9 -77.59 36.02 29.80
CA PRO A 9 -77.09 34.66 29.63
C PRO A 9 -75.58 34.74 29.39
N HIS A 10 -74.80 34.08 30.24
CA HIS A 10 -73.35 33.95 30.07
C HIS A 10 -73.06 33.29 28.72
N ARG A 11 -72.71 34.11 27.73
CA ARG A 11 -72.27 33.64 26.42
C ARG A 11 -70.93 32.94 26.62
N PRO A 12 -70.78 31.63 26.32
CA PRO A 12 -69.50 30.98 26.44
C PRO A 12 -68.52 31.67 25.47
N ILE A 13 -67.35 32.06 25.97
CA ILE A 13 -66.29 32.70 25.18
C ILE A 13 -65.66 31.63 24.29
N SER A 14 -66.28 31.41 23.12
CA SER A 14 -65.92 30.39 22.13
C SER A 14 -64.65 30.78 21.33
N GLY A 15 -63.59 31.20 22.03
CA GLY A 15 -62.35 31.69 21.42
C GLY A 15 -61.06 31.12 22.03
N TYR A 16 -61.11 30.45 23.18
CA TYR A 16 -59.94 29.80 23.77
C TYR A 16 -60.02 28.29 23.51
N MET A 17 -59.09 27.77 22.70
CA MET A 17 -58.89 26.32 22.61
C MET A 17 -58.38 25.83 23.97
N PRO A 18 -59.03 24.84 24.62
CA PRO A 18 -58.60 24.33 25.91
C PRO A 18 -57.11 23.93 25.92
N ASP A 19 -56.38 24.29 26.98
CA ASP A 19 -54.92 24.09 27.09
C ASP A 19 -54.47 22.64 26.85
N GLU A 20 -55.34 21.68 27.20
CA GLU A 20 -55.15 20.25 26.98
C GLU A 20 -55.08 19.88 25.48
N ILE A 21 -55.81 20.60 24.62
CA ILE A 21 -55.78 20.42 23.16
C ILE A 21 -54.51 21.06 22.57
N TRP A 22 -54.12 22.23 23.08
CA TRP A 22 -52.84 22.86 22.70
C TRP A 22 -51.66 21.96 23.03
N ARG A 23 -51.58 21.47 24.27
CA ARG A 23 -50.51 20.57 24.73
C ARG A 23 -50.42 19.31 23.87
N LYS A 24 -51.55 18.68 23.55
CA LYS A 24 -51.59 17.49 22.67
C LYS A 24 -51.10 17.78 21.25
N ALA A 25 -51.38 18.96 20.71
CA ALA A 25 -50.85 19.37 19.41
C ALA A 25 -49.34 19.61 19.47
N GLU A 26 -48.85 20.24 20.54
CA GLU A 26 -47.42 20.50 20.77
C GLU A 26 -46.63 19.19 21.00
N ASP A 27 -47.16 18.26 21.80
CA ASP A 27 -46.59 16.92 22.01
C ASP A 27 -46.52 16.14 20.69
N ALA A 28 -47.57 16.18 19.86
CA ALA A 28 -47.57 15.55 18.54
C ALA A 28 -46.52 16.16 17.59
N VAL A 29 -46.37 17.49 17.58
CA VAL A 29 -45.33 18.18 16.80
C VAL A 29 -43.93 17.82 17.29
N ASN A 30 -43.72 17.75 18.61
CA ASN A 30 -42.44 17.37 19.21
C ASN A 30 -42.09 15.90 18.92
N GLU A 31 -43.07 14.99 18.92
CA GLU A 31 -42.86 13.59 18.53
C GLU A 31 -42.53 13.45 17.04
N VAL A 32 -43.24 14.14 16.15
CA VAL A 32 -42.90 14.17 14.71
C VAL A 32 -41.50 14.74 14.48
N LYS A 33 -41.13 15.80 15.20
CA LYS A 33 -39.77 16.37 15.16
C LYS A 33 -38.72 15.35 15.64
N ARG A 34 -38.98 14.62 16.72
CA ARG A 34 -38.10 13.56 17.24
C ARG A 34 -37.94 12.43 16.23
N GLN A 35 -39.01 11.99 15.59
CA GLN A 35 -38.99 10.97 14.54
C GLN A 35 -38.20 11.43 13.31
N ALA A 36 -38.42 12.66 12.83
CA ALA A 36 -37.70 13.23 11.69
C ALA A 36 -36.19 13.34 11.96
N VAL A 37 -35.79 13.75 13.17
CA VAL A 37 -34.38 13.78 13.58
C VAL A 37 -33.79 12.36 13.65
N ALA A 38 -34.53 11.38 14.19
CA ALA A 38 -34.05 10.00 14.29
C ALA A 38 -33.83 9.35 12.91
N GLU A 39 -34.77 9.53 11.97
CA GLU A 39 -34.60 9.01 10.60
C GLU A 39 -33.49 9.74 9.83
N LEU A 40 -33.31 11.06 10.02
CA LEU A 40 -32.19 11.80 9.46
C LEU A 40 -30.84 11.30 10.02
N GLN A 41 -30.72 11.13 11.34
CA GLN A 41 -29.51 10.62 11.98
C GLN A 41 -29.14 9.21 11.49
N LYS A 42 -30.15 8.34 11.34
CA LYS A 42 -30.00 6.99 10.78
C LYS A 42 -29.53 7.02 9.32
N ALA A 43 -30.11 7.89 8.48
CA ALA A 43 -29.69 8.05 7.09
C ALA A 43 -28.25 8.58 6.98
N VAL A 44 -27.87 9.55 7.83
CA VAL A 44 -26.49 10.07 7.92
C VAL A 44 -25.52 8.97 8.35
N ALA A 45 -25.80 8.24 9.42
CA ALA A 45 -24.93 7.15 9.89
C ALA A 45 -24.76 6.03 8.83
N GLU A 46 -25.80 5.72 8.06
CA GLU A 46 -25.68 4.77 6.95
C GLU A 46 -24.82 5.32 5.80
N ALA A 47 -24.97 6.60 5.46
CA ALA A 47 -24.15 7.27 4.44
C ALA A 47 -22.68 7.36 4.86
N GLU A 48 -22.38 7.72 6.10
CA GLU A 48 -21.04 7.74 6.69
C GLU A 48 -20.40 6.34 6.65
N ARG A 49 -21.13 5.30 7.07
CA ARG A 49 -20.66 3.91 7.01
C ARG A 49 -20.33 3.50 5.57
N LYS A 50 -21.19 3.82 4.61
CA LYS A 50 -20.96 3.55 3.17
C LYS A 50 -19.74 4.33 2.64
N ALA A 51 -19.56 5.58 3.04
CA ALA A 51 -18.39 6.38 2.65
C ALA A 51 -17.09 5.77 3.20
N HIS A 52 -17.07 5.37 4.48
CA HIS A 52 -15.92 4.68 5.08
C HIS A 52 -15.62 3.33 4.41
N GLU A 53 -16.66 2.56 4.06
CA GLU A 53 -16.54 1.28 3.34
C GLU A 53 -15.91 1.48 1.94
N LEU A 54 -16.34 2.50 1.20
CA LEU A 54 -15.75 2.87 -0.09
C LEU A 54 -14.28 3.31 0.06
N ILE A 55 -13.97 4.20 1.01
CA ILE A 55 -12.59 4.67 1.28
C ILE A 55 -11.69 3.49 1.65
N ALA A 56 -12.16 2.57 2.50
CA ALA A 56 -11.40 1.37 2.87
C ALA A 56 -11.17 0.43 1.67
N SER A 57 -12.18 0.26 0.81
CA SER A 57 -12.09 -0.54 -0.42
C SER A 57 -11.09 0.05 -1.41
N GLU A 58 -11.16 1.36 -1.70
CA GLU A 58 -10.21 2.04 -2.59
C GLU A 58 -8.79 2.04 -2.04
N ARG A 59 -8.59 2.28 -0.73
CA ARG A 59 -7.27 2.16 -0.09
C ARG A 59 -6.72 0.74 -0.25
N GLY A 60 -7.54 -0.29 -0.01
CA GLY A 60 -7.14 -1.68 -0.18
C GLY A 60 -6.89 -2.10 -1.63
N LYS A 61 -7.47 -1.41 -2.62
CA LYS A 61 -7.12 -1.58 -4.06
C LYS A 61 -5.77 -0.92 -4.37
N MET A 62 -5.58 0.33 -3.91
CA MET A 62 -4.33 1.07 -4.09
C MET A 62 -3.14 0.34 -3.46
N GLU A 63 -3.29 -0.16 -2.23
CA GLU A 63 -2.24 -0.92 -1.53
C GLU A 63 -1.84 -2.19 -2.31
N ARG A 64 -2.80 -2.95 -2.84
CA ARG A 64 -2.52 -4.09 -3.71
C ARG A 64 -1.82 -3.67 -5.00
N ALA A 65 -2.31 -2.63 -5.67
CA ALA A 65 -1.69 -2.12 -6.90
C ALA A 65 -0.23 -1.66 -6.67
N LEU A 66 0.08 -1.04 -5.53
CA LEU A 66 1.44 -0.65 -5.15
C LEU A 66 2.34 -1.88 -4.88
N LEU A 67 1.82 -2.92 -4.23
CA LEU A 67 2.56 -4.17 -4.00
C LEU A 67 2.80 -4.94 -5.32
N ASP A 68 1.81 -5.01 -6.20
CA ASP A 68 1.93 -5.62 -7.53
C ASP A 68 2.90 -4.84 -8.42
N ALA A 69 2.84 -3.50 -8.44
CA ALA A 69 3.79 -2.66 -9.16
C ALA A 69 5.22 -2.81 -8.63
N LYS A 70 5.40 -2.96 -7.31
CA LYS A 70 6.70 -3.22 -6.71
C LYS A 70 7.25 -4.61 -7.08
N ARG A 71 6.38 -5.63 -7.14
CA ARG A 71 6.77 -6.96 -7.65
C ARG A 71 7.20 -6.87 -9.11
N GLN A 72 6.39 -6.26 -9.97
CA GLN A 72 6.69 -6.09 -11.39
C GLN A 72 8.01 -5.35 -11.60
N ALA A 73 8.25 -4.24 -10.90
CA ALA A 73 9.50 -3.50 -11.00
C ALA A 73 10.73 -4.31 -10.55
N ALA A 74 10.58 -5.24 -9.60
CA ALA A 74 11.65 -6.16 -9.20
C ALA A 74 11.89 -7.27 -10.23
N GLU A 75 10.82 -7.78 -10.86
CA GLU A 75 10.89 -8.76 -11.94
C GLU A 75 11.52 -8.15 -13.21
N ASP A 76 11.11 -6.93 -13.59
CA ASP A 76 11.67 -6.17 -14.72
C ASP A 76 13.14 -5.78 -14.48
N ALA A 77 13.51 -5.42 -13.25
CA ALA A 77 14.91 -5.20 -12.91
C ALA A 77 15.73 -6.50 -13.01
N ALA A 78 15.17 -7.65 -12.61
CA ALA A 78 15.84 -8.94 -12.69
C ALA A 78 16.00 -9.43 -14.15
N THR A 79 15.05 -9.17 -15.05
CA THR A 79 15.20 -9.49 -16.47
C THR A 79 16.28 -8.62 -17.12
N LEU A 80 16.27 -7.31 -16.89
CA LEU A 80 17.29 -6.39 -17.41
C LEU A 80 18.71 -6.75 -16.92
N ILE A 81 18.88 -7.07 -15.63
CA ILE A 81 20.17 -7.52 -15.09
C ILE A 81 20.62 -8.83 -15.72
N LYS A 82 19.71 -9.79 -15.95
CA LYS A 82 20.04 -11.08 -16.54
C LYS A 82 20.49 -10.96 -17.99
N GLU A 83 19.80 -10.14 -18.78
CA GLU A 83 20.12 -9.93 -20.19
C GLU A 83 21.47 -9.22 -20.34
N ASP A 84 21.68 -8.09 -19.65
CA ASP A 84 22.95 -7.36 -19.70
C ASP A 84 24.12 -8.21 -19.18
N SER A 85 24.00 -8.84 -18.00
CA SER A 85 25.09 -9.59 -17.38
C SER A 85 25.60 -10.77 -18.22
N SER A 86 24.75 -11.40 -19.04
CA SER A 86 25.15 -12.52 -19.89
C SER A 86 25.95 -12.09 -21.14
N GLU A 87 25.82 -10.81 -21.51
CA GLU A 87 26.46 -10.17 -22.64
C GLU A 87 27.43 -9.04 -22.22
N SER A 88 27.78 -8.87 -20.94
CA SER A 88 28.73 -7.82 -20.51
C SER A 88 30.21 -8.20 -20.67
N CYS A 89 31.03 -7.23 -21.07
CA CYS A 89 32.48 -7.34 -21.14
C CYS A 89 33.13 -7.40 -19.75
N TRP A 90 33.86 -8.48 -19.43
CA TRP A 90 34.51 -8.69 -18.12
C TRP A 90 35.49 -7.58 -17.73
N ASN A 91 36.12 -6.91 -18.71
CA ASN A 91 37.09 -5.84 -18.45
C ASN A 91 36.45 -4.45 -18.20
N CYS A 92 35.32 -4.13 -18.85
CA CYS A 92 34.79 -2.75 -18.86
C CYS A 92 33.25 -2.62 -18.81
N GLY A 93 32.50 -3.70 -18.57
CA GLY A 93 31.05 -3.69 -18.38
C GLY A 93 30.20 -3.42 -19.63
N ARG A 94 30.75 -2.85 -20.71
CA ARG A 94 30.02 -2.61 -21.97
C ARG A 94 29.64 -3.93 -22.67
N LYS A 95 28.58 -3.90 -23.50
CA LYS A 95 28.16 -5.05 -24.31
C LYS A 95 29.34 -5.71 -25.05
N ALA A 96 29.49 -7.00 -24.83
CA ALA A 96 30.43 -7.89 -25.46
C ALA A 96 29.94 -8.32 -26.84
N SER A 97 30.89 -8.43 -27.77
CA SER A 97 30.68 -8.93 -29.13
C SER A 97 31.43 -10.23 -29.38
N GLU A 98 32.41 -10.53 -28.53
CA GLU A 98 33.35 -11.64 -28.67
C GLU A 98 33.41 -12.43 -27.37
N THR A 99 33.75 -13.71 -27.50
CA THR A 99 33.96 -14.63 -26.38
C THR A 99 35.39 -15.14 -26.43
N CYS A 100 36.01 -15.35 -25.26
CA CYS A 100 37.34 -15.95 -25.19
C CYS A 100 37.34 -17.35 -25.82
N SER A 101 38.10 -17.51 -26.91
CA SER A 101 38.25 -18.73 -27.70
C SER A 101 38.80 -19.94 -26.93
N GLY A 102 39.46 -19.72 -25.78
CA GLY A 102 40.00 -20.79 -24.95
C GLY A 102 38.99 -21.41 -23.97
N CYS A 103 37.91 -20.71 -23.61
CA CYS A 103 37.00 -21.16 -22.54
C CYS A 103 35.50 -20.95 -22.82
N ASN A 104 35.14 -20.22 -23.87
CA ASN A 104 33.77 -19.83 -24.24
C ASN A 104 32.91 -19.17 -23.13
N THR A 105 33.55 -18.82 -22.00
CA THR A 105 32.89 -18.34 -20.76
C THR A 105 33.12 -16.85 -20.54
N ALA A 106 34.37 -16.39 -20.66
CA ALA A 106 34.71 -14.97 -20.55
C ALA A 106 34.28 -14.19 -21.80
N ARG A 107 33.65 -13.03 -21.59
CA ARG A 107 33.02 -12.19 -22.63
C ARG A 107 33.72 -10.85 -22.74
N TYR A 108 33.94 -10.35 -23.96
CA TYR A 108 34.65 -9.10 -24.22
C TYR A 108 34.03 -8.30 -25.37
N CYS A 109 34.11 -6.97 -25.30
CA CYS A 109 33.68 -6.05 -26.36
C CYS A 109 34.73 -5.87 -27.48
N GLY A 110 35.56 -6.89 -27.70
CA GLY A 110 36.71 -6.84 -28.60
C GLY A 110 38.03 -7.26 -27.94
N SER A 111 38.92 -7.83 -28.75
CA SER A 111 40.26 -8.34 -28.38
C SER A 111 41.11 -7.41 -27.48
N PHE A 112 41.01 -6.07 -27.58
CA PHE A 112 41.74 -5.17 -26.67
C PHE A 112 41.37 -5.39 -25.19
N CYS A 113 40.09 -5.61 -24.88
CA CYS A 113 39.64 -5.87 -23.51
C CYS A 113 40.05 -7.26 -23.02
N GLN A 114 40.07 -8.25 -23.91
CA GLN A 114 40.56 -9.60 -23.61
C GLN A 114 42.03 -9.57 -23.17
N HIS A 115 42.89 -8.87 -23.92
CA HIS A 115 44.31 -8.74 -23.58
C HIS A 115 44.56 -7.98 -22.27
N LYS A 116 43.72 -6.99 -21.92
CA LYS A 116 43.83 -6.24 -20.66
C LYS A 116 43.39 -7.03 -19.43
N ASP A 117 42.38 -7.87 -19.56
CA ASP A 117 41.89 -8.73 -18.47
C ASP A 117 42.69 -10.05 -18.36
N TRP A 118 43.56 -10.36 -19.33
CA TRP A 118 44.31 -11.62 -19.39
C TRP A 118 45.04 -11.98 -18.09
N GLU A 119 45.73 -11.03 -17.46
CA GLU A 119 46.44 -11.24 -16.17
C GLU A 119 45.50 -11.76 -15.06
N ARG A 120 44.23 -11.34 -15.07
CA ARG A 120 43.22 -11.80 -14.11
C ARG A 120 42.51 -13.08 -14.57
N HIS A 121 42.15 -13.14 -15.85
CA HIS A 121 41.34 -14.21 -16.43
C HIS A 121 42.11 -15.53 -16.64
N HIS A 122 43.39 -15.49 -17.00
CA HIS A 122 44.11 -16.68 -17.46
C HIS A 122 44.17 -17.81 -16.41
N HIS A 123 44.21 -17.49 -15.11
CA HIS A 123 44.16 -18.45 -14.01
C HIS A 123 42.87 -19.30 -13.97
N VAL A 124 41.76 -18.79 -14.53
CA VAL A 124 40.44 -19.47 -14.58
C VAL A 124 40.01 -19.83 -16.01
N CYS A 125 40.87 -19.60 -17.00
CA CYS A 125 40.60 -19.93 -18.39
C CYS A 125 40.56 -21.46 -18.57
N GLY A 126 39.44 -21.97 -19.11
CA GLY A 126 39.23 -23.39 -19.42
C GLY A 126 38.40 -24.17 -18.39
N GLN A 127 38.19 -23.63 -17.18
CA GLN A 127 37.44 -24.33 -16.12
C GLN A 127 35.94 -24.52 -16.42
N GLY A 128 35.37 -23.74 -17.35
CA GLY A 128 33.94 -23.73 -17.66
C GLY A 128 33.41 -24.87 -18.55
N LEU A 129 34.26 -25.69 -19.18
CA LEU A 129 33.81 -26.69 -20.16
C LEU A 129 33.31 -28.02 -19.54
N HIS A 130 33.50 -28.22 -18.24
CA HIS A 130 33.21 -29.49 -17.54
C HIS A 130 31.90 -29.49 -16.73
N GLN A 131 30.96 -28.58 -16.99
CA GLN A 131 29.66 -28.55 -16.31
C GLN A 131 28.46 -28.67 -17.28
N GLY A 132 28.57 -29.59 -18.25
CA GLY A 132 27.47 -29.99 -19.12
C GLY A 132 27.44 -31.51 -19.28
N THR A 133 26.36 -32.15 -18.81
CA THR A 133 26.11 -33.61 -18.83
C THR A 133 26.98 -34.47 -17.90
N THR A 134 26.39 -34.97 -16.81
CA THR A 134 26.34 -36.38 -16.35
C THR A 134 25.72 -36.43 -14.96
N GLY A 135 24.87 -37.44 -14.71
CA GLY A 135 24.35 -37.75 -13.38
C GLY A 135 25.04 -38.98 -12.79
N SER A 136 24.91 -39.14 -11.46
CA SER A 136 25.29 -40.32 -10.66
C SER A 136 26.76 -40.77 -10.67
N GLY A 137 27.42 -40.62 -9.52
CA GLY A 137 28.77 -41.16 -9.27
C GLY A 137 29.30 -40.80 -7.89
N SER A 138 28.82 -41.48 -6.85
CA SER A 138 29.15 -41.18 -5.44
C SER A 138 30.55 -41.63 -5.01
N SER A 139 31.28 -40.80 -4.24
CA SER A 139 32.03 -41.26 -3.05
C SER A 139 32.52 -40.13 -2.13
N SER A 140 31.86 -40.04 -0.97
CA SER A 140 32.45 -39.91 0.38
C SER A 140 33.69 -39.02 0.62
N GLY A 141 33.46 -37.88 1.29
CA GLY A 141 34.47 -37.14 2.06
C GLY A 141 33.79 -36.38 3.20
N ALA A 142 33.98 -36.82 4.46
CA ALA A 142 33.21 -36.34 5.62
C ALA A 142 33.76 -35.04 6.24
N GLY A 143 32.88 -34.18 6.79
CA GLY A 143 33.26 -33.04 7.63
C GLY A 143 32.14 -32.02 7.88
N SER A 144 31.62 -31.95 9.12
CA SER A 144 30.66 -30.94 9.61
C SER A 144 30.52 -31.04 11.15
N PRO A 145 30.01 -30.02 11.88
CA PRO A 145 30.07 -28.56 11.69
C PRO A 145 31.13 -28.03 12.70
N PRO A 146 30.94 -27.09 13.66
CA PRO A 146 29.95 -25.99 13.89
C PRO A 146 30.02 -24.88 12.81
N ASN A 147 29.30 -23.76 12.78
CA ASN A 147 28.41 -22.99 13.67
C ASN A 147 29.02 -22.12 14.80
N ASN A 148 29.06 -20.80 14.58
CA ASN A 148 28.79 -19.82 15.64
C ASN A 148 28.24 -18.52 15.03
N GLY A 149 26.97 -18.23 15.28
CA GLY A 149 26.34 -16.98 14.86
C GLY A 149 26.54 -15.86 15.88
N ALA A 150 26.58 -14.61 15.41
CA ALA A 150 26.38 -13.43 16.22
C ALA A 150 25.66 -12.34 15.40
N SER A 151 24.32 -12.42 15.38
CA SER A 151 23.48 -11.37 14.82
C SER A 151 23.68 -10.07 15.60
N THR A 152 24.00 -8.97 14.92
CA THR A 152 23.83 -7.63 15.48
C THR A 152 22.80 -6.85 14.67
N SER A 153 21.56 -6.89 15.17
CA SER A 153 20.47 -6.04 14.71
C SER A 153 20.85 -4.57 14.82
N ARG A 154 20.74 -3.82 13.72
CA ARG A 154 20.77 -2.36 13.74
C ARG A 154 19.59 -1.78 12.96
N SER A 155 18.53 -1.50 13.70
CA SER A 155 17.40 -0.68 13.27
C SER A 155 17.87 0.72 12.88
N GLY A 156 17.24 1.32 11.89
CA GLY A 156 17.55 2.68 11.42
C GLY A 156 16.59 3.13 10.32
N SER A 157 15.34 3.40 10.68
CA SER A 157 14.38 4.03 9.75
C SER A 157 14.80 5.48 9.45
N PRO A 158 14.49 6.02 8.26
CA PRO A 158 14.78 7.41 7.93
C PRO A 158 13.92 8.37 8.77
N LEU A 159 14.49 9.52 9.14
CA LEU A 159 13.71 10.65 9.67
C LEU A 159 13.30 11.56 8.51
N GLU A 160 12.01 11.89 8.48
CA GLU A 160 11.38 12.85 7.57
C GLU A 160 11.96 14.28 7.71
N PRO A 161 12.03 15.06 6.62
CA PRO A 161 12.22 16.51 6.70
C PRO A 161 10.90 17.20 7.10
N SER A 162 10.86 17.78 8.31
CA SER A 162 9.71 18.55 8.77
C SER A 162 9.54 19.85 7.96
N ALA A 163 8.40 20.00 7.28
CA ALA A 163 8.02 21.23 6.60
C ALA A 163 7.24 22.16 7.54
N SER A 164 7.83 23.29 7.96
CA SER A 164 7.09 24.43 8.52
C SER A 164 7.95 25.68 8.73
N GLU A 165 8.01 26.57 7.75
CA GLU A 165 8.11 28.03 7.97
C GLU A 165 7.55 28.77 6.74
N VAL A 166 6.25 29.05 6.78
CA VAL A 166 5.62 30.12 5.99
C VAL A 166 5.01 31.12 6.96
N ALA A 167 5.86 31.99 7.50
CA ALA A 167 5.46 33.07 8.40
C ALA A 167 5.52 34.42 7.66
N SER A 168 4.34 34.93 7.32
CA SER A 168 3.97 36.35 7.19
C SER A 168 5.02 37.37 6.73
N ARG A 169 4.88 37.84 5.47
CA ARG A 169 4.82 39.28 5.15
C ARG A 169 4.30 39.54 3.74
#